data_AF-A0A392QQZ5-F1
#
_entry.id   AF-A0A392QQZ5-F1
#
_cell.length_a   1.000
_cell.length_b   1.000
_cell.length_c   1.000
_cell.angle_alpha   90.00
_cell.angle_beta   90.00
_cell.angle_gamma   90.00
#
_symmetry.space_group_name_H-M   'P 1'
#
loop_
_entity.id
_entity.type
_entity.pdbx_description
1 polymer ?
#
loop_
_entity_poly.entity_id
_entity_poly.type
_entity_poly.pdbx_seq_one_letter_code
_entity_poly.pdbx_strand_id
1 'polypeptide(L)' 'IHYDRIGKDGFFSHKEITVLYVPDLSDCLPSLDEWRDQWLAHKKAVAERERQISLKKEKSRAIKESNGQ' A
#
# COMPACT_ATOMS: atom_id res chain seq x y z
N ILE A 1 3.48 24.86 21.37
CA ILE A 1 3.00 25.60 22.56
C ILE A 1 4.23 26.09 23.30
N HIS A 2 4.37 27.41 23.39
CA HIS A 2 5.47 28.06 24.07
C HIS A 2 4.93 28.73 25.32
N TYR A 3 5.61 28.56 26.45
CA TYR A 3 5.25 29.26 27.67
C TYR A 3 6.46 29.47 28.57
N ASP A 4 6.42 30.58 29.30
CA ASP A 4 7.42 30.91 30.29
C ASP A 4 7.12 30.16 31.59
N ARG A 5 8.18 29.71 32.28
CA ARG A 5 8.07 29.07 33.60
C ARG A 5 9.22 29.51 34.51
N ILE A 6 8.96 29.51 35.81
CA ILE A 6 10.01 29.68 36.83
C ILE A 6 10.80 28.36 36.94
N GLY A 7 12.12 28.43 36.80
CA GLY A 7 13.04 27.30 37.01
C GLY A 7 13.17 26.93 38.49
N LYS A 8 13.80 25.78 38.79
CA LYS A 8 14.04 25.36 40.19
C LYS A 8 15.00 26.31 40.94
N ASP A 9 15.75 27.09 40.20
CA ASP A 9 16.65 28.15 40.64
C ASP A 9 15.94 29.51 40.84
N GLY A 10 14.63 29.58 40.56
CA GLY A 10 13.83 30.81 40.71
C GLY A 10 13.94 31.77 39.52
N PHE A 11 14.70 31.47 38.48
CA PHE A 11 14.85 32.33 37.30
C PHE A 11 13.86 31.98 36.19
N PHE A 12 13.60 32.92 35.28
CA PHE A 12 12.78 32.67 34.10
C PHE A 12 13.45 31.64 33.19
N SER A 13 12.68 30.63 32.78
CA SER A 13 13.12 29.63 31.81
C SER A 13 12.03 29.42 30.76
N HIS A 14 12.48 29.07 29.56
CA HIS A 14 11.58 28.81 28.44
C HIS A 14 11.35 27.30 28.29
N LYS A 15 10.13 26.90 27.94
CA LYS A 15 9.83 25.53 27.53
C LYS A 15 9.03 25.52 26.24
N GLU A 16 9.52 24.75 25.29
CA GLU A 16 8.80 24.42 24.07
C GLU A 16 8.16 23.04 24.21
N ILE A 17 6.87 22.95 23.88
CA ILE A 17 6.14 21.70 23.72
C ILE A 17 5.58 21.64 22.31
N THR A 18 5.98 20.62 21.57
CA THR A 18 5.38 20.28 20.29
C THR A 18 4.28 19.26 20.51
N VAL A 19 3.05 19.61 20.13
CA VAL A 19 1.92 18.67 20.10
C VAL A 19 1.82 18.15 18.69
N LEU A 20 1.99 16.83 18.53
CA LEU A 20 1.75 16.16 17.26
C LEU A 20 0.34 15.58 17.30
N TYR A 21 -0.50 16.00 16.36
CA TYR A 21 -1.77 15.35 16.11
C TYR A 21 -1.51 14.11 15.26
N VAL A 22 -1.83 12.94 15.80
CA VAL A 22 -1.85 11.67 15.06
C VAL A 22 -3.31 11.33 14.85
N PRO A 23 -3.83 11.36 13.60
CA PRO A 23 -5.19 10.94 13.32
C PRO A 23 -5.35 9.46 13.64
N ASP A 24 -6.59 9.07 13.95
CA ASP A 24 -6.91 7.64 14.07
C ASP A 24 -6.71 6.97 12.70
N LEU A 25 -5.78 6.03 12.66
CA LEU A 25 -5.44 5.30 11.44
C LEU A 25 -6.40 4.13 11.19
N SER A 26 -7.30 3.81 12.14
CA SER A 26 -8.33 2.78 11.94
C SER A 26 -9.21 3.09 10.74
N ASP A 27 -9.49 4.37 10.49
CA ASP A 27 -10.33 4.82 9.37
C ASP A 27 -9.55 5.00 8.06
N CYS A 28 -8.22 4.86 8.12
CA CYS A 28 -7.33 5.04 6.97
C CYS A 28 -7.02 3.72 6.24
N LEU A 29 -7.37 2.59 6.84
CA LEU A 29 -7.17 1.27 6.27
C LEU A 29 -8.52 0.68 5.86
N PRO A 30 -8.61 0.01 4.70
CA PRO A 30 -9.77 -0.81 4.40
C PRO A 30 -9.96 -1.84 5.52
N SER A 31 -11.20 -2.29 5.72
CA SER A 31 -11.45 -3.39 6.64
C SER A 31 -10.61 -4.62 6.24
N LEU A 32 -10.29 -5.48 7.22
CA LEU A 32 -9.48 -6.67 6.96
C LEU A 32 -10.09 -7.56 5.87
N ASP A 33 -11.42 -7.66 5.85
CA ASP A 33 -12.16 -8.41 4.84
C ASP A 33 -12.06 -7.77 3.45
N GLU A 34 -12.25 -6.45 3.33
CA GLU A 34 -12.10 -5.74 2.05
C GLU A 34 -10.68 -5.88 1.51
N TRP A 35 -9.67 -5.76 2.38
CA TRP A 35 -8.27 -5.95 1.98
C TRP A 35 -8.02 -7.37 1.46
N ARG A 36 -8.52 -8.38 2.17
CA ARG A 36 -8.40 -9.78 1.76
C ARG A 36 -9.06 -10.01 0.41
N ASP A 37 -10.27 -9.49 0.22
CA ASP A 37 -11.05 -9.72 -0.99
C ASP A 37 -10.40 -9.03 -2.20
N GLN A 38 -9.90 -7.80 -2.03
CA GLN A 38 -9.09 -7.11 -3.05
C GLN A 38 -7.82 -7.89 -3.42
N TRP A 39 -7.14 -8.44 -2.42
CA TRP A 39 -5.94 -9.24 -2.63
C TRP A 39 -6.22 -10.53 -3.41
N LEU A 40 -7.29 -11.25 -3.06
CA LEU A 40 -7.72 -12.45 -3.78
C LEU A 40 -8.13 -12.15 -5.22
N ALA A 41 -8.86 -11.06 -5.44
CA ALA A 41 -9.24 -10.61 -6.77
C ALA A 41 -8.00 -10.28 -7.63
N HIS A 42 -7.01 -9.60 -7.04
CA HIS A 42 -5.75 -9.31 -7.71
C HIS A 42 -5.02 -10.59 -8.12
N LYS A 43 -4.87 -11.55 -7.21
CA LYS A 43 -4.23 -12.85 -7.51
C LYS A 43 -4.93 -13.57 -8.67
N LYS A 44 -6.27 -13.58 -8.69
CA LYS A 44 -7.05 -14.19 -9.77
C LYS A 44 -6.83 -13.49 -11.10
N ALA A 45 -6.79 -12.15 -11.09
CA ALA A 45 -6.54 -11.36 -12.30
C ALA A 45 -5.13 -11.60 -12.88
N VAL A 46 -4.12 -11.71 -12.01
CA VAL A 46 -2.75 -12.05 -12.42
C VAL A 46 -2.69 -13.44 -13.04
N ALA A 47 -3.25 -14.45 -12.38
CA ALA A 47 -3.27 -15.83 -12.88
C ALA A 47 -3.98 -15.94 -14.25
N GLU A 48 -5.11 -15.25 -14.44
CA GLU A 48 -5.80 -15.25 -15.72
C GLU A 48 -4.97 -14.55 -16.81
N ARG A 49 -4.30 -13.44 -16.48
CA ARG A 49 -3.41 -12.75 -17.42
C ARG A 49 -2.27 -13.66 -17.88
N GLU A 50 -1.63 -14.38 -16.97
CA GLU A 50 -0.55 -15.32 -17.29
C GLU A 50 -1.03 -16.49 -18.15
N ARG A 51 -2.21 -17.04 -17.84
CA ARG A 51 -2.85 -18.08 -18.65
C ARG A 51 -3.09 -17.60 -20.07
N GLN A 52 -3.64 -16.40 -20.23
CA GLN A 52 -3.92 -15.81 -21.55
C GLN A 52 -2.63 -15.56 -22.35
N ILE A 53 -1.55 -15.11 -21.70
CA ILE A 53 -0.24 -14.94 -22.34
C ILE A 53 0.29 -16.28 -22.85
N SER A 54 0.22 -17.32 -22.01
CA SER A 54 0.67 -18.67 -22.38
C SER A 54 -0.11 -19.23 -23.56
N LEU A 55 -1.44 -19.10 -23.55
CA LEU A 55 -2.32 -19.55 -24.64
C LEU A 55 -2.02 -18.81 -25.96
N LYS A 56 -1.77 -17.49 -25.90
CA LYS A 56 -1.38 -16.72 -27.08
C LYS A 56 -0.03 -17.18 -27.65
N LYS A 57 0.94 -17.50 -26.78
CA LYS A 57 2.25 -17.99 -27.20
C LYS A 57 2.16 -19.35 -27.89
N GLU A 58 1.35 -20.25 -27.34
CA GLU A 58 1.10 -21.57 -27.92
C GLU A 58 0.43 -21.47 -29.30
N LYS A 59 -0.63 -20.66 -29.43
CA LYS A 59 -1.27 -20.39 -30.72
C LYS A 59 -0.30 -19.82 -31.76
N SER A 60 0.54 -18.87 -31.37
CA SER A 60 1.55 -18.30 -32.26
C SER A 60 2.62 -19.31 -32.68
N ARG A 61 2.94 -20.31 -31.85
CA ARG A 61 3.85 -21.41 -32.21
C ARG A 61 3.20 -22.35 -33.23
N ALA A 62 1.96 -22.78 -32.96
CA ALA A 62 1.20 -23.63 -33.87
C ALA A 62 1.04 -23.02 -35.27
N ILE A 63 0.78 -21.70 -35.35
CA ILE A 63 0.68 -20.98 -36.65
C ILE A 63 2.03 -20.93 -37.39
N LYS A 64 3.15 -20.76 -36.66
CA LYS A 64 4.48 -20.77 -37.28
C LYS A 64 4.85 -22.15 -37.82
N GLU A 65 4.48 -23.20 -37.11
CA GLU A 65 4.69 -24.58 -37.53
C GLU A 65 3.82 -24.95 -38.74
N SER A 66 2.58 -24.47 -38.82
CA SER A 66 1.71 -24.72 -39.98
C SER A 66 2.08 -23.96 -41.26
N ASN A 67 2.71 -22.79 -41.14
CA ASN A 67 3.16 -21.98 -42.29
C ASN A 67 4.56 -22.33 -42.80
N GLY A 68 5.32 -23.15 -42.05
CA GLY A 68 6.67 -23.59 -42.41
C GLY A 68 6.72 -24.93 -43.14
N GLN A 69 5.56 -25.48 -43.52
CA GLN A 69 5.36 -26.78 -44.15
C GLN A 69 4.57 -26.58 -45.44
#